data_AF-A0A4S2HPT1-F1
#
_entry.id   AF-A0A4S2HPT1-F1
#
_cell.length_a   1.000
_cell.length_b   1.000
_cell.length_c   1.000
_cell.angle_alpha   90.00
_cell.angle_beta   90.00
_cell.angle_gamma   90.00
#
_symmetry.space_group_name_H-M   'P 1'
#
loop_
_entity.id
_entity.type
_entity.pdbx_description
1 polymer ?
#
loop_
_entity_poly.entity_id
_entity_poly.type
_entity_poly.pdbx_seq_one_letter_code
_entity_poly.pdbx_strand_id
1 'polypeptide(L)'
;MFEDQAAITCNFCGKPILAYSIEAALGTGLLEEAMVSTDSEEIAKAARRYGAAVPFMRSQDASGDYATTAEVLLEVLENYGEQGKTFDYMVCIYPKAPFVTAKKLAELKYEMMCSRQEVGGNQD
;
A
#
# COMPACT_ATOMS: atom_id res chain seq x y z
N MET A 1 11.39 -10.47 7.65
CA MET A 1 11.43 -10.87 6.21
C MET A 1 12.04 -9.70 5.46
N PHE A 2 13.37 -9.66 5.34
CA PHE A 2 14.06 -8.51 4.75
C PHE A 2 13.54 -8.24 3.33
N GLU A 3 12.81 -7.15 3.20
CA GLU A 3 12.59 -6.52 1.92
C GLU A 3 13.93 -5.89 1.54
N ASP A 4 14.70 -6.60 0.71
CA ASP A 4 15.92 -6.07 0.11
C ASP A 4 15.61 -4.73 -0.55
N GLN A 5 15.97 -3.63 0.14
CA GLN A 5 15.63 -2.27 -0.28
C GLN A 5 16.25 -1.96 -1.65
N ALA A 6 17.40 -2.56 -1.96
CA ALA A 6 18.04 -2.41 -3.27
C ALA A 6 17.20 -3.06 -4.39
N ALA A 7 16.47 -4.14 -4.09
CA ALA A 7 15.56 -4.75 -5.05
C ALA A 7 14.29 -3.92 -5.29
N ILE A 8 13.92 -3.01 -4.39
CA ILE A 8 12.72 -2.17 -4.54
C ILE A 8 12.98 -1.03 -5.54
N THR A 9 14.17 -0.43 -5.46
CA THR A 9 14.59 0.67 -6.35
C THR A 9 15.31 0.18 -7.62
N CYS A 10 15.65 -1.12 -7.70
CA CYS A 10 16.31 -1.66 -8.89
C CYS A 10 15.43 -1.51 -10.14
N ASN A 11 16.11 -1.20 -11.25
CA ASN A 11 15.44 -0.99 -12.52
C ASN A 11 15.01 -2.35 -13.10
N PHE A 12 13.70 -2.54 -13.29
CA PHE A 12 13.12 -3.72 -13.89
C PHE A 12 12.25 -3.32 -15.08
N CYS A 13 12.55 -3.85 -16.27
CA CYS A 13 11.85 -3.53 -17.52
C CYS A 13 11.71 -2.01 -17.80
N GLY A 14 12.71 -1.21 -17.39
CA GLY A 14 12.79 0.23 -17.72
C GLY A 14 12.30 1.20 -16.65
N LYS A 15 11.81 0.73 -15.50
CA LYS A 15 11.55 1.55 -14.31
C LYS A 15 11.77 0.77 -13.00
N PRO A 16 11.90 1.44 -11.83
CA PRO A 16 12.00 0.76 -10.54
C PRO A 16 10.84 -0.20 -10.28
N ILE A 17 11.08 -1.33 -9.62
CA ILE A 17 10.03 -2.33 -9.33
C ILE A 17 8.84 -1.71 -8.58
N LEU A 18 9.10 -0.84 -7.60
CA LEU A 18 8.07 -0.12 -6.86
C LEU A 18 7.10 0.68 -7.75
N ALA A 19 7.60 1.23 -8.87
CA ALA A 19 6.80 2.08 -9.74
C ALA A 19 5.59 1.35 -10.33
N TYR A 20 5.71 0.04 -10.60
CA TYR A 20 4.61 -0.75 -11.14
C TYR A 20 3.43 -0.83 -10.17
N SER A 21 3.71 -1.07 -8.88
CA SER A 21 2.67 -1.13 -7.86
C SER A 21 2.00 0.22 -7.64
N ILE A 22 2.78 1.31 -7.66
CA ILE A 22 2.26 2.68 -7.53
C ILE A 22 1.35 3.02 -8.71
N GLU A 23 1.82 2.82 -9.93
CA GLU A 23 1.03 3.10 -11.13
C GLU A 23 -0.23 2.24 -11.21
N ALA A 24 -0.14 0.96 -10.80
CA ALA A 24 -1.30 0.09 -10.74
C ALA A 24 -2.35 0.61 -9.74
N ALA A 25 -1.92 1.03 -8.55
CA ALA A 25 -2.78 1.58 -7.50
C ALA A 25 -3.46 2.88 -7.97
N LEU A 26 -2.67 3.83 -8.47
CA LEU A 26 -3.17 5.11 -8.99
C LEU A 26 -4.08 4.92 -10.22
N GLY A 27 -3.71 4.01 -11.11
CA GLY A 27 -4.45 3.72 -12.34
C GLY A 27 -5.83 3.11 -12.12
N THR A 28 -6.17 2.67 -10.90
CA THR A 28 -7.53 2.24 -10.57
C THR A 28 -8.51 3.40 -10.55
N GLY A 29 -8.08 4.59 -10.11
CA GLY A 29 -8.97 5.70 -9.76
C GLY A 29 -9.93 5.39 -8.59
N LEU A 30 -9.71 4.30 -7.85
CA LEU A 30 -10.58 3.83 -6.77
C LEU A 30 -10.07 4.20 -5.38
N LEU A 31 -8.80 4.59 -5.27
CA LEU A 31 -8.15 4.92 -4.02
C LEU A 31 -8.16 6.44 -3.83
N GLU A 32 -8.60 6.89 -2.66
CA GLU A 32 -8.51 8.30 -2.25
C GLU A 32 -7.06 8.72 -2.00
N GLU A 33 -6.24 7.78 -1.54
CA GLU A 33 -4.85 7.99 -1.17
C GLU A 33 -4.03 6.74 -1.56
N ALA A 34 -2.96 6.94 -2.32
CA ALA A 34 -1.97 5.90 -2.61
C ALA A 34 -0.64 6.32 -1.98
N MET A 35 -0.25 5.65 -0.89
CA MET A 35 0.94 5.99 -0.12
C MET A 35 1.95 4.85 -0.05
N VAL A 36 3.22 5.18 0.16
CA VAL A 36 4.30 4.21 0.40
C VAL A 36 4.84 4.41 1.81
N SER A 37 4.73 3.36 2.63
CA SER A 37 5.35 3.29 3.95
C SER A 37 6.79 2.80 3.82
N THR A 38 7.78 3.63 4.17
CA THR A 38 9.20 3.30 4.10
C THR A 38 10.01 4.12 5.12
N ASP A 39 11.12 3.57 5.58
CA ASP A 39 12.15 4.25 6.38
C ASP A 39 13.32 4.75 5.51
N SER A 40 13.31 4.43 4.22
CA SER A 40 14.40 4.74 3.29
C SER A 40 14.08 5.97 2.46
N GLU A 41 14.95 6.98 2.58
CA GLU A 41 14.79 8.22 1.81
C GLU A 41 14.92 8.01 0.30
N GLU A 42 15.66 6.98 -0.14
CA GLU A 42 15.76 6.61 -1.55
C GLU A 42 14.41 6.11 -2.09
N ILE A 43 13.78 5.20 -1.35
CA ILE A 43 12.45 4.66 -1.69
C ILE A 43 11.41 5.78 -1.63
N ALA A 44 11.45 6.64 -0.62
CA ALA A 44 10.52 7.76 -0.48
C ALA A 44 10.60 8.72 -1.67
N LYS A 45 11.82 9.06 -2.12
CA LYS A 45 12.04 9.88 -3.32
C LYS A 45 11.52 9.21 -4.59
N ALA A 46 11.78 7.91 -4.75
CA ALA A 46 11.27 7.15 -5.88
C ALA A 46 9.73 7.14 -5.87
N ALA A 47 9.11 6.84 -4.73
CA ALA A 47 7.66 6.80 -4.58
C ALA A 47 6.98 8.12 -4.97
N ARG A 48 7.50 9.24 -4.44
CA ARG A 48 7.01 10.59 -4.76
C ARG A 48 7.15 10.91 -6.25
N ARG A 49 8.25 10.50 -6.88
CA ARG A 49 8.47 10.68 -8.33
C ARG A 49 7.43 9.97 -9.18
N TYR A 50 6.90 8.84 -8.72
CA TYR A 50 5.85 8.07 -9.40
C TYR A 50 4.43 8.43 -8.94
N GLY A 51 4.28 9.48 -8.12
CA GLY A 51 2.97 10.04 -7.75
C GLY A 51 2.34 9.44 -6.48
N ALA A 52 3.03 8.55 -5.77
CA ALA A 52 2.57 8.11 -4.46
C ALA A 52 2.89 9.13 -3.37
N ALA A 53 2.01 9.22 -2.37
CA ALA A 53 2.27 10.00 -1.17
C ALA A 53 3.28 9.30 -0.26
N VAL A 54 4.08 10.10 0.45
CA VAL A 54 4.92 9.64 1.57
C VAL A 54 4.81 10.70 2.66
N PRO A 55 3.66 10.75 3.36
CA PRO A 55 3.33 11.82 4.32
C PRO A 55 4.17 11.76 5.59
N PHE A 56 4.65 10.58 5.94
CA PHE A 56 5.54 10.31 7.07
C PHE A 56 6.50 9.19 6.69
N MET A 57 7.63 9.13 7.40
CA MET A 57 8.60 8.05 7.28
C MET A 57 8.30 7.00 8.34
N ARG A 58 8.40 5.72 7.98
CA ARG A 58 8.16 4.61 8.91
C ARG A 58 9.19 4.62 10.03
N SER A 59 8.75 4.37 11.25
CA SER A 59 9.60 4.22 12.42
C SER A 59 10.57 3.04 12.25
N GLN A 60 11.73 3.10 12.92
CA GLN A 60 12.67 1.97 12.93
C GLN A 60 12.09 0.74 13.64
N ASP A 61 11.19 0.95 14.61
CA ASP A 61 10.56 -0.10 15.40
C ASP A 61 9.63 -0.97 14.53
N ALA A 62 8.94 -0.38 13.55
CA ALA A 62 8.16 -1.10 12.53
C ALA A 62 8.96 -1.44 11.25
N SER A 63 10.29 -1.29 11.27
CA SER A 63 11.16 -1.61 10.14
C SER A 63 12.14 -2.78 10.42
N GLY A 64 12.11 -3.33 11.64
CA GLY A 64 12.93 -4.47 12.04
C GLY A 64 12.45 -5.81 11.46
N ASP A 65 13.31 -6.84 11.56
CA ASP A 65 13.08 -8.19 11.01
C ASP A 65 11.79 -8.90 11.44
N TYR A 66 11.30 -8.49 12.61
CA TYR A 66 10.15 -9.04 13.30
C TYR A 66 8.89 -8.19 13.12
N ALA A 67 9.00 -7.01 12.48
CA ALA A 67 7.86 -6.17 12.19
C ALA A 67 6.91 -6.93 11.25
N THR A 68 5.72 -7.20 11.75
CA THR A 68 4.64 -7.83 11.03
C THR A 68 3.99 -6.82 10.09
N THR A 69 3.37 -7.30 9.01
CA THR A 69 2.56 -6.42 8.16
C THR A 69 1.47 -5.72 8.98
N ALA A 70 0.91 -6.38 10.00
CA ALA A 70 -0.08 -5.77 10.89
C ALA A 70 0.47 -4.53 11.62
N GLU A 71 1.68 -4.60 12.19
CA GLU A 71 2.32 -3.46 12.87
C GLU A 71 2.58 -2.30 11.91
N VAL A 72 3.03 -2.59 10.69
CA VAL A 72 3.21 -1.55 9.66
C VAL A 72 1.89 -0.88 9.30
N LEU A 73 0.81 -1.64 9.12
CA LEU A 73 -0.51 -1.08 8.79
C LEU A 73 -1.08 -0.27 9.96
N LEU A 74 -0.91 -0.72 11.20
CA LEU A 74 -1.34 0.00 12.40
C LEU A 74 -0.63 1.34 12.53
N GLU A 75 0.70 1.36 12.38
CA GLU A 75 1.48 2.60 12.42
C GLU A 75 1.00 3.60 11.35
N VAL A 76 0.69 3.11 10.14
CA VAL A 76 0.17 3.97 9.06
C VAL A 76 -1.18 4.57 9.46
N LEU A 77 -2.10 3.78 10.00
CA LEU A 77 -3.42 4.25 10.42
C LEU A 77 -3.32 5.24 11.59
N GLU A 78 -2.44 5.00 12.56
CA GLU A 78 -2.19 5.90 13.68
C GLU A 78 -1.65 7.25 13.20
N ASN A 79 -0.61 7.27 12.36
CA ASN A 79 -0.04 8.51 11.82
C ASN A 79 -1.04 9.31 10.97
N TYR A 80 -1.94 8.65 10.25
CA TYR A 80 -3.04 9.35 9.57
C TYR A 80 -4.09 9.86 10.54
N GLY A 81 -4.41 9.09 11.59
CA GLY A 81 -5.32 9.49 12.65
C GLY A 81 -4.84 10.75 13.38
N GLU A 82 -3.53 10.85 13.66
CA GLU A 82 -2.91 12.05 14.23
C GLU A 82 -3.03 13.29 13.32
N GLN A 83 -3.12 13.07 12.00
CA GLN A 83 -3.38 14.11 11.01
C GLN A 83 -4.88 14.37 10.77
N GLY A 84 -5.76 13.71 11.53
CA GLY A 84 -7.21 13.83 11.39
C GLY A 84 -7.79 13.15 10.14
N LYS A 85 -7.06 12.22 9.53
CA LYS A 85 -7.53 11.39 8.41
C LYS A 85 -7.87 9.98 8.88
N THR A 86 -9.01 9.46 8.42
CA THR A 86 -9.44 8.07 8.69
C THR A 86 -9.87 7.41 7.39
N PHE A 87 -9.77 6.08 7.33
CA PHE A 87 -10.11 5.30 6.15
C PHE A 87 -10.95 4.09 6.54
N ASP A 88 -11.98 3.78 5.75
CA ASP A 88 -12.82 2.59 5.95
C ASP A 88 -12.12 1.30 5.51
N TYR A 89 -11.21 1.42 4.55
CA TYR A 89 -10.54 0.31 3.91
C TYR A 89 -9.08 0.62 3.66
N MET A 90 -8.24 -0.40 3.85
CA MET A 90 -6.83 -0.35 3.51
C MET A 90 -6.50 -1.51 2.57
N VAL A 91 -5.78 -1.20 1.50
CA VAL A 91 -5.29 -2.21 0.54
C VAL A 91 -3.77 -2.22 0.63
N CYS A 92 -3.22 -3.34 1.11
CA CYS A 92 -1.78 -3.53 1.18
C CYS A 92 -1.27 -4.17 -0.13
N ILE A 93 -0.34 -3.51 -0.81
CA ILE A 93 0.33 -4.02 -2.00
C ILE A 93 1.82 -4.13 -1.70
N TYR A 94 2.36 -5.34 -1.77
CA TYR A 94 3.80 -5.54 -1.58
C TYR A 94 4.60 -5.00 -2.78
N PRO A 95 5.78 -4.41 -2.54
CA PRO A 95 6.56 -3.74 -3.59
C PRO A 95 7.08 -4.70 -4.66
N LYS A 96 7.37 -5.96 -4.32
CA LYS A 96 7.89 -6.99 -5.25
C LYS A 96 6.80 -7.69 -6.08
N ALA A 97 5.70 -7.00 -6.39
CA ALA A 97 4.58 -7.55 -7.13
C ALA A 97 4.39 -6.86 -8.49
N PRO A 98 5.38 -6.94 -9.41
CA PRO A 98 5.36 -6.19 -10.68
C PRO A 98 4.22 -6.63 -11.62
N PHE A 99 3.57 -7.77 -11.35
CA PHE A 99 2.45 -8.28 -12.13
C PHE A 99 1.08 -7.86 -11.58
N VAL A 100 1.03 -7.07 -10.51
CA VAL A 100 -0.23 -6.45 -10.05
C VAL A 100 -0.66 -5.45 -11.10
N THR A 101 -1.90 -5.59 -11.57
CA THR A 101 -2.50 -4.70 -12.57
C THR A 101 -3.66 -3.93 -11.94
N ALA A 102 -3.92 -2.72 -12.45
CA ALA A 102 -5.07 -1.93 -12.03
C ALA A 102 -6.39 -2.71 -12.16
N LYS A 103 -6.52 -3.54 -13.21
CA LYS A 103 -7.66 -4.43 -13.40
C LYS A 103 -7.85 -5.40 -12.23
N LYS A 104 -6.76 -6.05 -11.77
CA LYS A 104 -6.82 -7.00 -10.66
C LYS A 104 -7.19 -6.31 -9.34
N LEU A 105 -6.68 -5.10 -9.12
CA LEU A 105 -7.04 -4.30 -7.94
C LEU A 105 -8.52 -3.86 -7.98
N ALA A 106 -9.03 -3.50 -9.16
CA ALA A 106 -10.44 -3.14 -9.31
C ALA A 106 -11.40 -4.33 -9.08
N GLU A 107 -11.02 -5.54 -9.51
CA GLU A 107 -11.78 -6.77 -9.25
C GLU A 107 -11.92 -7.07 -7.75
N LEU A 108 -10.86 -6.87 -6.96
CA LEU A 108 -10.89 -7.08 -5.50
C LEU A 108 -11.93 -6.20 -4.79
N LYS A 109 -12.12 -4.96 -5.25
CA LYS A 109 -13.15 -4.06 -4.71
C LYS A 109 -14.55 -4.63 -4.94
N TYR A 110 -14.84 -5.14 -6.13
CA TYR A 110 -16.15 -5.72 -6.43
C TYR A 110 -16.46 -6.91 -5.52
N GLU A 111 -15.49 -7.80 -5.31
CA GLU A 111 -15.64 -8.93 -4.40
C GLU A 111 -15.86 -8.49 -2.95
N MET A 112 -15.05 -7.54 -2.45
CA MET A 112 -15.19 -6.99 -1.09
C MET A 112 -16.53 -6.25 -0.86
N MET A 113 -17.03 -5.54 -1.87
CA MET A 113 -18.32 -4.84 -1.80
C MET A 113 -19.50 -5.80 -1.88
N CYS A 114 -19.42 -6.85 -2.72
CA CYS A 114 -20.47 -7.86 -2.85
C CYS A 114 -20.59 -8.74 -1.59
N SER A 115 -19.48 -9.12 -0.95
CA SER A 115 -19.51 -9.91 0.29
C SER A 115 -20.18 -9.19 1.48
N ARG A 116 -20.35 -7.86 1.42
CA ARG A 116 -21.10 -7.09 2.42
C ARG A 116 -22.62 -7.16 2.23
N GLN A 117 -23.13 -7.59 1.07
CA GLN A 117 -24.58 -7.67 0.84
C GLN A 117 -25.22 -8.95 1.39
N GLU A 118 -24.43 -9.97 1.79
CA GLU A 118 -24.98 -11.24 2.27
C GLU A 118 -25.11 -11.36 3.81
N VAL A 119 -24.56 -10.42 4.60
CA VAL A 119 -24.65 -10.47 6.08
C VAL A 119 -25.83 -9.63 6.61
N GLY A 120 -26.93 -9.64 5.87
CA GLY A 120 -28.17 -8.93 6.19
C GLY A 120 -29.40 -9.81 5.98
N GLY A 121 -29.43 -10.98 6.62
CA GLY A 121 -30.61 -11.85 6.56
C GLY A 121 -30.48 -13.12 7.38
N ASN A 122 -30.78 -13.05 8.68
CA ASN A 122 -31.99 -13.60 9.28
C ASN A 122 -31.77 -13.71 10.81
N GLN A 123 -32.47 -12.87 11.57
CA GLN A 123 -32.81 -13.19 12.95
C GLN A 123 -34.15 -13.92 12.89
N ASP A 124 -34.13 -15.22 13.18
CA ASP A 124 -35.28 -15.98 13.70
C ASP A 124 -34.75 -16.95 14.77
#